data_AF-A0A314Y9L5-F1
#
_entry.id   AF-A0A314Y9L5-F1
#
_cell.length_a   1.000
_cell.length_b   1.000
_cell.length_c   1.000
_cell.angle_alpha   90.00
_cell.angle_beta   90.00
_cell.angle_gamma   90.00
#
_symmetry.space_group_name_H-M   'P 1'
#
loop_
_entity.id
_entity.type
_entity.pdbx_description
1 polymer ?
#
loop_
_entity_poly.entity_id
_entity_poly.type
_entity_poly.pdbx_seq_one_letter_code
_entity_poly.pdbx_strand_id
1 'polypeptide(L)'
;MKFLRLGIPYRTQPYWINTAEFAVSSYNKDEKKNLVFESVVKGKTRYEVTGLYIVLVIKVKDGSLPSANYDVGVRDKYAGPADPLHLIYFRKRPLKFYLDNVQ
;
A
#
# COMPACT_ATOMS: atom_id res chain seq x y z
N MET A 1 11.15 -2.21 37.63
CA MET A 1 10.04 -1.91 36.71
C MET A 1 10.57 -1.85 35.30
N LYS A 2 10.16 -2.78 34.43
CA LYS A 2 10.66 -2.91 33.05
C LYS A 2 9.66 -2.20 32.15
N PHE A 3 10.10 -1.15 31.46
CA PHE A 3 9.28 -0.49 30.44
C PHE A 3 8.94 -1.53 29.36
N LEU A 4 7.67 -1.95 29.31
CA LEU A 4 7.12 -2.64 28.14
C LEU A 4 7.08 -1.60 27.02
N ARG A 5 8.14 -1.57 26.21
CA ARG A 5 8.05 -1.03 24.85
C ARG A 5 6.94 -1.84 24.17
N LEU A 6 5.76 -1.24 24.01
CA LEU A 6 4.69 -1.73 23.14
C LEU A 6 5.18 -1.61 21.69
N GLY A 7 6.15 -2.45 21.31
CA GLY A 7 6.43 -2.74 19.92
C GLY A 7 5.28 -3.60 19.43
N ILE A 8 4.31 -3.00 18.74
CA ILE A 8 3.34 -3.75 17.94
C ILE A 8 4.11 -4.28 16.72
N PRO A 9 4.49 -5.58 16.66
CA PRO A 9 5.31 -6.08 15.58
C PRO A 9 4.38 -6.69 14.52
N TYR A 10 4.49 -6.20 13.28
CA TYR A 10 3.92 -6.76 12.04
C TYR A 10 2.40 -6.73 11.91
N ARG A 11 1.89 -5.70 11.20
CA ARG A 11 0.62 -5.81 10.48
C ARG A 11 0.64 -7.07 9.62
N THR A 12 -0.40 -7.89 9.76
CA THR A 12 -0.53 -9.21 9.15
C THR A 12 -0.74 -9.10 7.63
N GLN A 13 -0.43 -10.15 6.86
CA GLN A 13 -0.66 -10.20 5.40
C GLN A 13 -2.08 -9.74 4.99
N PRO A 14 -3.17 -10.11 5.71
CA PRO A 14 -4.52 -9.64 5.39
C PRO A 14 -4.68 -8.11 5.41
N TYR A 15 -4.00 -7.39 6.32
CA TYR A 15 -4.11 -5.94 6.38
C TYR A 15 -3.50 -5.25 5.16
N TRP A 16 -2.34 -5.73 4.67
CA TRP A 16 -1.71 -5.18 3.47
C TRP A 16 -2.49 -5.53 2.20
N ILE A 17 -3.09 -6.72 2.13
CA ILE A 17 -3.96 -7.13 1.02
C ILE A 17 -5.17 -6.20 0.95
N ASN A 18 -5.91 -6.04 2.05
CA ASN A 18 -7.10 -5.16 2.07
C ASN A 18 -6.74 -3.71 1.70
N THR A 19 -5.59 -3.22 2.17
CA THR A 19 -5.11 -1.86 1.81
C THR A 19 -4.77 -1.75 0.32
N ALA A 20 -4.16 -2.79 -0.27
CA ALA A 20 -3.83 -2.82 -1.68
C ALA A 20 -5.09 -2.89 -2.57
N GLU A 21 -6.05 -3.72 -2.20
CA GLU A 21 -7.34 -3.83 -2.90
C GLU A 21 -8.11 -2.51 -2.85
N PHE A 22 -8.15 -1.86 -1.69
CA PHE A 22 -8.69 -0.51 -1.54
C PHE A 22 -7.99 0.46 -2.51
N ALA A 23 -6.66 0.51 -2.52
CA ALA A 23 -5.90 1.44 -3.35
C ALA A 23 -6.17 1.23 -4.86
N VAL A 24 -6.22 -0.03 -5.31
CA VAL A 24 -6.53 -0.36 -6.71
C VAL A 24 -7.96 0.02 -7.07
N SER A 25 -8.93 -0.26 -6.18
CA SER A 25 -10.34 0.10 -6.40
C SER A 25 -10.52 1.62 -6.49
N SER A 26 -9.94 2.38 -5.55
CA SER A 26 -9.98 3.84 -5.57
C SER A 26 -9.36 4.42 -6.85
N TYR A 27 -8.17 3.97 -7.22
CA TYR A 27 -7.51 4.43 -8.44
C TYR A 27 -8.32 4.10 -9.70
N ASN A 28 -8.86 2.87 -9.80
CA ASN A 28 -9.70 2.47 -10.93
C ASN A 28 -10.96 3.34 -11.06
N LYS A 29 -11.59 3.67 -9.93
CA LYS A 29 -12.76 4.56 -9.89
C LYS A 29 -12.41 5.96 -10.39
N ASP A 30 -11.34 6.55 -9.86
CA ASP A 30 -10.98 7.95 -10.12
C ASP A 30 -10.43 8.14 -11.54
N GLU A 31 -9.58 7.20 -12.00
CA GLU A 31 -8.91 7.26 -13.30
C GLU A 31 -9.66 6.52 -14.42
N LYS A 32 -10.84 5.95 -14.12
CA LYS A 32 -11.64 5.12 -15.03
C LYS A 32 -10.82 3.99 -15.66
N LYS A 33 -10.04 3.29 -14.83
CA LYS A 33 -9.21 2.14 -15.20
C LYS A 33 -9.82 0.81 -14.75
N ASN A 34 -9.25 -0.30 -15.22
CA ASN A 34 -9.65 -1.65 -14.82
C ASN A 34 -8.43 -2.49 -14.44
N LEU A 35 -7.57 -1.93 -13.58
CA LEU A 35 -6.40 -2.60 -13.06
C LEU A 35 -6.81 -3.73 -12.11
N VAL A 36 -6.11 -4.86 -12.18
CA VAL A 36 -6.34 -6.03 -11.32
C VAL A 36 -5.18 -6.17 -10.35
N PHE A 37 -5.48 -6.17 -9.05
CA PHE A 37 -4.51 -6.47 -8.01
C PHE A 37 -4.09 -7.95 -8.08
N GLU A 38 -2.78 -8.24 -8.05
CA GLU A 38 -2.27 -9.62 -8.01
C GLU A 38 -1.68 -9.98 -6.66
N SER A 39 -0.79 -9.15 -6.12
CA SER A 39 -0.11 -9.44 -4.85
C SER A 39 0.57 -8.22 -4.23
N VAL A 40 0.83 -8.30 -2.92
CA VAL A 40 1.73 -7.36 -2.23
C VAL A 40 3.16 -7.87 -2.35
N VAL A 41 4.05 -7.04 -2.90
CA VAL A 41 5.49 -7.33 -3.02
C VAL A 41 6.24 -6.92 -1.75
N LYS A 42 5.90 -5.73 -1.20
CA LYS A 42 6.52 -5.20 0.02
C LYS A 42 5.56 -4.27 0.72
N GLY A 43 5.53 -4.30 2.04
CA GLY A 43 4.77 -3.35 2.86
C GLY A 43 5.66 -2.72 3.93
N LYS A 44 5.43 -1.44 4.19
CA LYS A 44 5.93 -0.76 5.37
C LYS A 44 4.92 0.25 5.86
N THR A 45 5.07 0.63 7.12
CA THR A 45 4.23 1.65 7.73
C THR A 45 5.05 2.68 8.44
N ARG A 46 4.54 3.91 8.47
CA ARG A 46 5.10 5.05 9.17
C ARG A 46 3.99 5.71 9.97
N TYR A 47 4.27 6.01 11.22
CA TYR A 47 3.36 6.81 12.03
C TYR A 47 3.66 8.28 11.76
N GLU A 48 2.64 9.04 11.39
CA GLU A 48 2.69 10.48 11.14
C GLU A 48 1.75 11.18 12.12
N VAL A 49 1.95 12.50 12.33
CA VAL A 49 1.08 13.32 13.19
C VAL A 49 -0.40 13.19 12.77
N THR A 50 -0.65 12.98 11.48
CA THR A 50 -1.98 12.91 10.88
C THR A 50 -2.58 11.50 10.80
N GLY A 51 -1.90 10.47 11.31
CA GLY A 51 -2.39 9.10 11.18
C GLY A 51 -1.31 8.06 10.92
N LEU A 52 -1.76 6.86 10.60
CA LEU A 52 -0.93 5.80 10.09
C LEU A 52 -0.77 5.95 8.57
N TYR A 53 0.47 6.02 8.13
CA TYR A 53 0.83 6.04 6.71
C TYR A 53 1.33 4.67 6.26
N ILE A 54 0.67 4.11 5.26
CA ILE A 54 0.95 2.78 4.72
C ILE A 54 1.56 2.95 3.34
N VAL A 55 2.73 2.35 3.14
CA VAL A 55 3.42 2.36 1.85
C VAL A 55 3.59 0.93 1.41
N LEU A 56 2.94 0.58 0.30
CA LEU A 56 3.08 -0.74 -0.31
C LEU A 56 3.73 -0.64 -1.68
N VAL A 57 4.37 -1.73 -2.05
CA VAL A 57 4.72 -2.08 -3.42
C VAL A 57 3.81 -3.23 -3.78
N ILE A 58 3.00 -3.04 -4.81
CA ILE A 58 2.01 -4.04 -5.23
C ILE A 58 2.27 -4.43 -6.68
N LYS A 59 1.91 -5.66 -7.03
CA LYS A 59 1.91 -6.14 -8.40
C LYS A 59 0.50 -6.06 -8.97
N VAL A 60 0.38 -5.48 -10.15
CA VAL A 60 -0.89 -5.14 -10.79
C VAL A 60 -0.87 -5.56 -12.25
N LYS A 61 -1.98 -6.08 -12.73
CA LYS A 61 -2.21 -6.44 -14.13
C LYS A 61 -3.13 -5.42 -14.80
N ASP A 62 -2.80 -5.05 -16.03
CA ASP A 62 -3.57 -4.13 -16.87
C ASP A 62 -3.93 -4.82 -18.19
N GLY A 63 -5.08 -5.50 -18.21
CA GLY A 63 -5.53 -6.27 -19.37
C GLY A 63 -4.53 -7.35 -19.80
N SER A 64 -4.08 -7.30 -21.05
CA SER A 64 -3.10 -8.23 -21.63
C SER A 64 -1.64 -7.80 -21.43
N LEU A 65 -1.38 -6.63 -20.84
CA LEU A 65 -0.03 -6.17 -20.59
C LEU A 65 0.64 -7.01 -19.50
N PRO A 66 1.98 -7.17 -19.56
CA PRO A 66 2.72 -7.79 -18.46
C PRO A 66 2.45 -7.05 -17.15
N SER A 67 2.23 -7.81 -16.09
CA SER A 67 2.01 -7.26 -14.76
C SER A 67 3.20 -6.41 -14.33
N ALA A 68 2.92 -5.26 -13.72
CA ALA A 68 3.92 -4.29 -13.31
C ALA A 68 3.78 -3.95 -11.83
N ASN A 69 4.87 -3.46 -11.24
CA ASN A 69 4.88 -3.02 -9.86
C ASN A 69 4.45 -1.56 -9.76
N TYR A 70 3.68 -1.25 -8.73
CA TYR A 70 3.20 0.08 -8.40
C TYR A 70 3.60 0.42 -6.97
N ASP A 71 4.00 1.66 -6.77
CA ASP A 71 4.11 2.29 -5.46
C ASP A 71 2.74 2.85 -5.08
N VAL A 72 2.24 2.45 -3.90
CA VAL A 72 0.98 2.96 -3.36
C VAL A 72 1.19 3.52 -1.95
N GLY A 73 0.56 4.66 -1.70
CA GLY A 73 0.54 5.33 -0.41
C GLY A 73 -0.90 5.48 0.04
N VAL A 74 -1.25 4.92 1.20
CA VAL A 74 -2.59 5.00 1.79
C VAL A 74 -2.46 5.56 3.19
N ARG A 75 -3.32 6.52 3.53
CA ARG A 75 -3.44 7.04 4.88
C ARG A 75 -4.63 6.38 5.57
N ASP A 76 -4.35 5.82 6.73
CA ASP A 76 -5.31 5.31 7.70
C ASP A 76 -5.32 6.29 8.88
N LYS A 77 -6.34 7.14 8.96
CA LYS A 77 -6.46 8.10 10.07
C LYS A 77 -6.84 7.31 11.33
N TYR A 78 -6.17 7.63 12.44
CA TYR A 78 -6.53 7.04 13.73
C TYR A 78 -8.00 7.32 14.09
N ALA A 79 -8.81 6.26 13.99
CA ALA A 79 -10.02 5.97 14.77
C ALA A 79 -11.01 7.14 14.98
N GLY A 80 -11.72 7.51 13.92
CA GLY A 80 -13.13 7.89 14.02
C GLY A 80 -13.96 6.88 13.22
N PRO A 81 -15.16 6.46 13.67
CA PRO A 81 -15.97 5.44 13.00
C PRO A 81 -16.46 5.81 11.59
N ALA A 82 -16.07 6.98 11.06
CA ALA A 82 -16.53 7.55 9.80
C ALA A 82 -15.42 7.92 8.80
N ASP A 83 -14.13 7.79 9.15
CA ASP A 83 -13.03 8.19 8.26
C ASP A 83 -12.49 6.96 7.49
N PRO A 84 -12.80 6.81 6.18
CA PRO A 84 -12.30 5.69 5.38
C PRO A 84 -10.81 5.81 5.10
N LEU A 85 -10.19 4.71 4.64
CA LEU A 85 -8.86 4.77 4.05
C LEU A 85 -8.82 5.87 2.97
N HIS A 86 -7.70 6.58 2.86
CA HIS A 86 -7.50 7.61 1.85
C HIS A 86 -6.32 7.24 0.95
N LEU A 87 -6.57 7.12 -0.35
CA LEU A 87 -5.51 6.96 -1.34
C LEU A 87 -4.76 8.28 -1.46
N ILE A 88 -3.46 8.25 -1.21
CA ILE A 88 -2.58 9.43 -1.25
C ILE A 88 -1.82 9.48 -2.57
N TYR A 89 -1.30 8.34 -3.03
CA TYR A 89 -0.72 8.21 -4.36
C TYR A 89 -0.82 6.77 -4.86
N PHE A 90 -0.85 6.64 -6.19
CA PHE A 90 -0.78 5.38 -6.91
C PHE A 90 0.05 5.59 -8.18
N ARG A 91 1.26 5.03 -8.25
CA ARG A 91 2.17 5.29 -9.38
C ARG A 91 2.88 4.04 -9.84
N LYS A 92 3.01 3.87 -11.15
CA LYS A 92 3.80 2.77 -11.73
C LYS A 92 5.25 2.94 -11.33
N ARG A 93 5.85 1.91 -10.73
CA ARG A 93 7.26 1.92 -10.33
C ARG A 93 8.14 1.69 -11.57
N PRO A 94 9.11 2.56 -11.87
CA PRO A 94 10.01 2.36 -13.00
C PRO A 94 10.96 1.17 -12.74
N LEU A 95 11.21 0.37 -13.78
CA LEU A 95 12.02 -0.85 -13.70
C LEU A 95 13.45 -0.62 -13.17
N LYS A 96 14.02 0.59 -13.33
CA LYS A 96 15.41 0.89 -12.95
C LYS A 96 15.73 0.63 -11.47
N PHE A 97 14.74 0.65 -10.56
CA PHE A 97 14.98 0.43 -9.13
C PHE A 97 15.16 -1.05 -8.71
N TYR A 98 14.97 -2.00 -9.63
CA TYR A 98 15.14 -3.43 -9.35
C TYR A 98 16.60 -3.90 -9.36
N LEU A 99 17.53 -3.14 -9.94
CA LEU A 99 18.95 -3.53 -10.02
C LEU A 99 19.81 -2.98 -8.88
N ASP A 100 19.32 -2.01 -8.10
CA ASP A 100 20.12 -1.34 -7.06
C ASP A 100 19.91 -1.88 -5.63
N ASN A 101 19.11 -2.95 -5.45
CA ASN A 101 18.86 -3.54 -4.12
C ASN A 101 19.06 -5.06 -4.10
N VAL A 102 19.85 -5.59 -5.03
CA VAL A 102 20.46 -6.93 -4.90
C VAL A 102 21.92 -6.71 -4.48
N GLN A 103 22.12 -6.47 -3.18
CA GLN A 103 23.41 -6.59 -2.52
C GLN A 103 23.18 -7.13 -1.11
#